data_AF-A0A5J4VEA6-F1
#
_entry.id   AF-A0A5J4VEA6-F1
#
_cell.length_a   1.000
_cell.length_b   1.000
_cell.length_c   1.000
_cell.angle_alpha   90.00
_cell.angle_beta   90.00
_cell.angle_gamma   90.00
#
_symmetry.space_group_name_H-M   'P 1'
#
loop_
_entity.id
_entity.type
_entity.pdbx_description
1 polymer ?
#
loop_
_entity_poly.entity_id
_entity_poly.type
_entity_poly.pdbx_seq_one_letter_code
_entity_poly.pdbx_strand_id
1 'polypeptide(L)'
;GNAIRILNSGSYPITSSIKGCQFNNISSIGDSSGLGGSAIYMESKHGSQLIIEESCQFYKCIIDKGNGGAIYIDIDFSSEFLFKINDTLIQECIAKENTSSSSPTGYGGGIFLTGNGDYDPSSKRLDLKGMKIYGNFAEIAGQSLYVAMTKIAEWCQTGILGEYAKGNYSDRSSNFEDIEEDGSSEPILVQGDPQSQQTASFGVKDVSWMDYNNKHYGIFISNDRRIFTGVGGKQDEAYPLEIIIDEDNVVQQQQYQFAASVIVGESIKSRKLLKSTIILNPTFKTLKAKQK
;
A
#
# COMPACT_ATOMS: atom_id res chain seq x y z
N GLY A 1 -23.13 -4.68 15.83
CA GLY A 1 -23.68 -5.98 15.38
C GLY A 1 -23.25 -6.27 13.95
N ASN A 2 -23.18 -7.53 13.55
CA ASN A 2 -22.75 -7.94 12.20
C ASN A 2 -23.98 -8.42 11.41
N ALA A 3 -23.99 -8.32 10.09
CA ALA A 3 -25.05 -8.95 9.28
C ALA A 3 -25.00 -10.48 9.38
N ILE A 4 -23.79 -11.04 9.38
CA ILE A 4 -23.53 -12.46 9.60
C ILE A 4 -22.44 -12.59 10.66
N ARG A 5 -22.72 -13.39 11.69
CA ARG A 5 -21.77 -13.72 12.76
C ARG A 5 -21.62 -15.22 12.87
N ILE A 6 -20.44 -15.73 12.55
CA ILE A 6 -20.08 -17.14 12.61
C ILE A 6 -19.16 -17.35 13.81
N LEU A 7 -19.71 -17.91 14.89
CA LEU A 7 -18.98 -18.26 16.10
C LEU A 7 -18.82 -19.77 16.17
N ASN A 8 -17.58 -20.27 16.16
CA ASN A 8 -17.32 -21.68 16.37
C ASN A 8 -16.87 -21.96 17.82
N SER A 9 -17.85 -22.00 18.72
CA SER A 9 -17.65 -22.39 20.13
C SER A 9 -17.80 -23.90 20.37
N GLY A 10 -18.04 -24.68 19.30
CA GLY A 10 -18.20 -26.13 19.36
C GLY A 10 -16.89 -26.88 19.16
N SER A 11 -16.95 -28.19 18.89
CA SER A 11 -15.77 -29.03 18.62
C SER A 11 -15.66 -29.47 17.16
N TYR A 12 -16.53 -28.97 16.29
CA TYR A 12 -16.65 -29.39 14.89
C TYR A 12 -16.47 -28.20 13.94
N PRO A 13 -15.98 -28.42 12.71
CA PRO A 13 -15.84 -27.36 11.71
C PRO A 13 -17.21 -26.81 11.28
N ILE A 14 -17.26 -25.51 11.02
CA ILE A 14 -18.37 -24.86 10.33
C ILE A 14 -17.93 -24.58 8.89
N THR A 15 -18.72 -25.03 7.91
CA THR A 15 -18.52 -24.66 6.50
C THR A 15 -19.55 -23.61 6.12
N SER A 16 -19.10 -22.43 5.72
CA SER A 16 -19.94 -21.33 5.26
C SER A 16 -19.60 -20.96 3.81
N SER A 17 -20.62 -20.86 2.97
CA SER A 17 -20.48 -20.43 1.58
C SER A 17 -21.43 -19.28 1.31
N ILE A 18 -20.89 -18.15 0.87
CA ILE A 18 -21.60 -16.92 0.54
C ILE A 18 -21.46 -16.69 -0.95
N LYS A 19 -22.58 -16.72 -1.68
CA LYS A 19 -22.64 -16.75 -3.14
C LYS A 19 -23.60 -15.68 -3.66
N GLY A 20 -23.16 -14.82 -4.59
CA GLY A 20 -24.03 -13.81 -5.21
C GLY A 20 -24.68 -12.82 -4.25
N CYS A 21 -24.09 -12.61 -3.08
CA CYS A 21 -24.66 -11.79 -2.02
C CYS A 21 -24.16 -10.33 -2.12
N GLN A 22 -25.03 -9.38 -1.80
CA GLN A 22 -24.69 -7.97 -1.72
C GLN A 22 -24.86 -7.45 -0.28
N PHE A 23 -23.78 -6.93 0.29
CA PHE A 23 -23.72 -6.30 1.59
C PHE A 23 -23.48 -4.81 1.38
N ASN A 24 -24.55 -4.04 1.26
CA ASN A 24 -24.49 -2.64 0.85
C ASN A 24 -24.94 -1.71 1.98
N ASN A 25 -24.16 -0.66 2.26
CA ASN A 25 -24.45 0.38 3.25
C ASN A 25 -24.71 -0.17 4.67
N ILE A 26 -23.92 -1.16 5.08
CA ILE A 26 -24.03 -1.75 6.42
C ILE A 26 -23.14 -0.94 7.36
N SER A 27 -23.70 -0.49 8.49
CA SER A 27 -22.94 0.23 9.51
C SER A 27 -23.16 -0.42 10.85
N SER A 28 -22.08 -0.57 11.61
CA SER A 28 -22.18 -1.07 12.97
C SER A 28 -21.09 -0.53 13.88
N ILE A 29 -21.27 -0.75 15.18
CA ILE A 29 -20.31 -0.40 16.21
C ILE A 29 -19.68 -1.70 16.71
N GLY A 30 -18.35 -1.70 16.78
CA GLY A 30 -17.55 -2.78 17.36
C GLY A 30 -17.73 -2.88 18.87
N ASP A 31 -17.33 -4.02 19.43
CA ASP A 31 -17.37 -4.21 20.88
C ASP A 31 -16.09 -3.74 21.57
N SER A 32 -16.05 -3.86 22.90
CA SER A 32 -14.89 -3.48 23.71
C SER A 32 -13.63 -4.30 23.43
N SER A 33 -13.74 -5.41 22.69
CA SER A 33 -12.62 -6.25 22.30
C SER A 33 -12.06 -5.89 20.92
N GLY A 34 -12.62 -4.86 20.27
CA GLY A 34 -12.20 -4.40 18.95
C GLY A 34 -12.63 -5.34 17.82
N LEU A 35 -13.59 -6.24 18.07
CA LEU A 35 -14.16 -7.08 17.03
C LEU A 35 -15.00 -6.21 16.09
N GLY A 36 -14.83 -6.42 14.78
CA GLY A 36 -15.57 -5.66 13.78
C GLY A 36 -16.19 -6.53 12.70
N GLY A 37 -16.02 -6.17 11.44
CA GLY A 37 -16.65 -6.85 10.31
C GLY A 37 -18.12 -6.51 10.19
N SER A 38 -18.49 -5.29 9.80
CA SER A 38 -19.90 -4.85 9.84
C SER A 38 -20.83 -5.77 9.04
N ALA A 39 -20.34 -6.36 7.95
CA ALA A 39 -21.02 -7.42 7.22
C ALA A 39 -20.77 -8.79 7.84
N ILE A 40 -19.52 -9.27 7.86
CA ILE A 40 -19.20 -10.63 8.30
C ILE A 40 -18.18 -10.59 9.43
N TYR A 41 -18.53 -11.25 10.53
CA TYR A 41 -17.60 -11.67 11.56
C TYR A 41 -17.47 -13.20 11.53
N MET A 42 -16.24 -13.71 11.53
CA MET A 42 -15.98 -15.15 11.68
C MET A 42 -14.86 -15.45 12.66
N GLU A 43 -15.11 -16.45 13.50
CA GLU A 43 -14.09 -17.16 14.26
C GLU A 43 -13.90 -18.57 13.68
N SER A 44 -12.79 -18.76 12.96
CA SER A 44 -12.46 -19.98 12.22
C SER A 44 -11.62 -20.94 13.06
N LYS A 45 -12.30 -21.73 13.91
CA LYS A 45 -11.71 -22.82 14.70
C LYS A 45 -12.00 -24.19 14.12
N HIS A 46 -11.25 -25.20 14.56
CA HIS A 46 -11.50 -26.63 14.27
C HIS A 46 -11.58 -26.97 12.77
N GLY A 47 -10.82 -26.28 11.92
CA GLY A 47 -10.85 -26.49 10.47
C GLY A 47 -12.09 -25.92 9.77
N SER A 48 -12.74 -24.91 10.37
CA SER A 48 -13.83 -24.17 9.73
C SER A 48 -13.43 -23.55 8.39
N GLN A 49 -14.42 -23.35 7.54
CA GLN A 49 -14.26 -22.87 6.18
C GLN A 49 -15.21 -21.70 5.89
N LEU A 50 -14.71 -20.67 5.23
CA LEU A 50 -15.48 -19.58 4.66
C LEU A 50 -15.07 -19.36 3.21
N ILE A 51 -16.03 -19.52 2.32
CA ILE A 51 -15.89 -19.32 0.88
C ILE A 51 -16.85 -18.21 0.47
N ILE A 52 -16.32 -17.15 -0.16
CA ILE A 52 -17.09 -16.03 -0.69
C ILE A 52 -16.86 -15.98 -2.20
N GLU A 53 -17.92 -16.13 -2.99
CA GLU A 53 -17.82 -16.29 -4.44
C GLU A 53 -19.06 -15.84 -5.22
N GLU A 54 -19.04 -16.04 -6.54
CA GLU A 54 -20.17 -15.77 -7.45
C GLU A 54 -20.61 -14.30 -7.43
N SER A 55 -19.70 -13.36 -7.73
CA SER A 55 -19.99 -11.93 -7.85
C SER A 55 -20.56 -11.29 -6.57
N CYS A 56 -20.04 -11.68 -5.40
CA CYS A 56 -20.40 -11.03 -4.14
C CYS A 56 -19.94 -9.56 -4.13
N GLN A 57 -20.66 -8.72 -3.37
CA GLN A 57 -20.31 -7.31 -3.18
C GLN A 57 -20.38 -6.92 -1.71
N PHE A 58 -19.34 -6.21 -1.25
CA PHE A 58 -19.31 -5.49 0.01
C PHE A 58 -19.07 -4.02 -0.31
N TYR A 59 -20.11 -3.20 -0.18
CA TYR A 59 -20.05 -1.80 -0.55
C TYR A 59 -20.48 -0.93 0.62
N LYS A 60 -19.63 0.04 1.00
CA LYS A 60 -19.92 0.95 2.12
C LYS A 60 -20.25 0.23 3.43
N CYS A 61 -19.47 -0.80 3.73
CA CYS A 61 -19.50 -1.49 5.02
C CYS A 61 -18.62 -0.75 6.03
N ILE A 62 -19.22 -0.20 7.07
CA ILE A 62 -18.58 0.70 8.02
C ILE A 62 -18.61 0.10 9.42
N ILE A 63 -17.45 -0.06 10.04
CA ILE A 63 -17.33 -0.37 11.46
C ILE A 63 -16.80 0.85 12.22
N ASP A 64 -17.59 1.34 13.17
CA ASP A 64 -17.15 2.30 14.17
C ASP A 64 -16.53 1.55 15.35
N LYS A 65 -15.39 2.01 15.88
CA LYS A 65 -14.73 1.41 17.05
C LYS A 65 -14.39 -0.07 16.90
N GLY A 66 -13.95 -0.49 15.71
CA GLY A 66 -13.65 -1.89 15.42
C GLY A 66 -12.68 -2.05 14.25
N ASN A 67 -12.43 -3.30 13.85
CA ASN A 67 -11.52 -3.65 12.76
C ASN A 67 -12.26 -4.35 11.62
N GLY A 68 -11.79 -4.24 10.38
CA GLY A 68 -12.45 -4.91 9.25
C GLY A 68 -13.76 -4.20 8.91
N GLY A 69 -13.76 -3.21 8.03
CA GLY A 69 -15.01 -2.49 7.71
C GLY A 69 -16.10 -3.43 7.20
N ALA A 70 -15.77 -4.32 6.27
CA ALA A 70 -16.67 -5.36 5.80
C ALA A 70 -16.50 -6.68 6.56
N ILE A 71 -15.29 -7.22 6.59
CA ILE A 71 -15.01 -8.58 7.05
C ILE A 71 -13.99 -8.54 8.18
N TYR A 72 -14.32 -9.18 9.29
CA TYR A 72 -13.39 -9.54 10.35
C TYR A 72 -13.31 -11.06 10.42
N ILE A 73 -12.11 -11.60 10.36
CA ILE A 73 -11.88 -13.04 10.51
C ILE A 73 -10.70 -13.31 11.43
N ASP A 74 -10.92 -14.18 12.41
CA ASP A 74 -9.91 -14.73 13.33
C ASP A 74 -9.74 -16.22 13.06
N ILE A 75 -8.53 -16.66 12.73
CA ILE A 75 -8.23 -18.01 12.23
C ILE A 75 -7.32 -18.78 13.20
N ASP A 76 -7.68 -20.02 13.49
CA ASP A 76 -6.73 -20.99 14.05
C ASP A 76 -5.92 -21.63 12.91
N PHE A 77 -4.72 -21.07 12.66
CA PHE A 77 -3.83 -21.52 11.59
C PHE A 77 -3.21 -22.91 11.83
N SER A 78 -3.30 -23.43 13.06
CA SER A 78 -2.84 -24.79 13.37
C SER A 78 -3.81 -25.88 12.87
N SER A 79 -5.04 -25.49 12.53
CA SER A 79 -6.10 -26.38 12.05
C SER A 79 -6.23 -26.35 10.52
N GLU A 80 -6.97 -27.32 9.96
CA GLU A 80 -7.20 -27.41 8.51
C GLU A 80 -8.31 -26.45 8.01
N PHE A 81 -8.13 -25.15 8.22
CA PHE A 81 -9.13 -24.14 7.84
C PHE A 81 -9.23 -23.92 6.32
N LEU A 82 -10.20 -23.14 5.86
CA LEU A 82 -10.20 -22.57 4.50
C LEU A 82 -10.79 -21.17 4.54
N PHE A 83 -10.06 -20.17 4.07
CA PHE A 83 -10.60 -18.84 3.81
C PHE A 83 -10.30 -18.45 2.36
N LYS A 84 -11.38 -18.39 1.56
CA LYS A 84 -11.28 -18.15 0.13
C LYS A 84 -12.22 -17.04 -0.30
N ILE A 85 -11.70 -16.08 -1.05
CA ILE A 85 -12.48 -15.06 -1.74
C ILE A 85 -12.19 -15.15 -3.23
N ASN A 86 -13.25 -15.35 -4.01
CA ASN A 86 -13.21 -15.39 -5.46
C ASN A 86 -14.31 -14.50 -6.04
N ASP A 87 -14.10 -13.92 -7.22
CA ASP A 87 -15.07 -13.06 -7.93
C ASP A 87 -15.92 -12.19 -6.98
N THR A 88 -15.27 -11.32 -6.21
CA THR A 88 -15.94 -10.53 -5.16
C THR A 88 -15.42 -9.10 -5.15
N LEU A 89 -16.31 -8.11 -5.06
CA LEU A 89 -15.95 -6.70 -4.94
C LEU A 89 -16.04 -6.21 -3.49
N ILE A 90 -15.00 -5.56 -2.96
CA ILE A 90 -14.97 -4.93 -1.63
C ILE A 90 -14.53 -3.48 -1.79
N GLN A 91 -15.46 -2.55 -1.65
CA GLN A 91 -15.25 -1.15 -2.01
C GLN A 91 -15.87 -0.17 -1.00
N GLU A 92 -15.18 0.94 -0.75
CA GLU A 92 -15.65 2.05 0.09
C GLU A 92 -16.01 1.61 1.52
N CYS A 93 -15.41 0.54 2.00
CA CYS A 93 -15.54 0.07 3.38
C CYS A 93 -14.62 0.85 4.32
N ILE A 94 -15.05 1.04 5.57
CA ILE A 94 -14.37 1.91 6.53
C ILE A 94 -14.20 1.22 7.89
N ALA A 95 -13.00 1.29 8.47
CA ALA A 95 -12.72 0.91 9.86
C ALA A 95 -12.25 2.13 10.67
N LYS A 96 -12.98 2.45 11.75
CA LYS A 96 -12.69 3.58 12.64
C LYS A 96 -12.12 3.14 13.99
N GLU A 97 -11.17 3.91 14.48
CA GLU A 97 -10.50 3.71 15.76
C GLU A 97 -11.41 4.11 16.94
N ASN A 98 -11.25 3.40 18.05
CA ASN A 98 -11.66 3.81 19.37
C ASN A 98 -10.43 4.18 20.21
N THR A 99 -10.10 5.47 20.26
CA THR A 99 -8.97 6.00 21.04
C THR A 99 -9.08 5.77 22.55
N SER A 100 -10.27 5.41 23.05
CA SER A 100 -10.52 5.09 24.46
C SER A 100 -10.44 3.60 24.78
N SER A 101 -10.19 2.74 23.78
CA SER A 101 -10.07 1.29 23.94
C SER A 101 -8.64 0.89 24.29
N SER A 102 -8.49 -0.11 25.16
CA SER A 102 -7.20 -0.80 25.34
C SER A 102 -6.91 -1.83 24.24
N SER A 103 -7.95 -2.30 23.53
CA SER A 103 -7.83 -3.18 22.38
C SER A 103 -7.64 -2.37 21.09
N PRO A 104 -6.68 -2.74 20.20
CA PRO A 104 -6.46 -2.06 18.94
C PRO A 104 -7.69 -2.09 18.02
N THR A 105 -8.00 -0.94 17.41
CA THR A 105 -9.14 -0.76 16.48
C THR A 105 -8.75 0.16 15.32
N GLY A 106 -9.58 0.26 14.27
CA GLY A 106 -9.30 1.13 13.13
C GLY A 106 -8.36 0.53 12.09
N TYR A 107 -8.18 -0.79 12.07
CA TYR A 107 -7.37 -1.51 11.07
C TYR A 107 -8.24 -2.23 10.03
N GLY A 108 -7.76 -2.34 8.79
CA GLY A 108 -8.40 -3.17 7.77
C GLY A 108 -9.71 -2.57 7.25
N GLY A 109 -9.66 -1.55 6.40
CA GLY A 109 -10.88 -0.83 5.99
C GLY A 109 -11.89 -1.72 5.25
N GLY A 110 -11.42 -2.67 4.45
CA GLY A 110 -12.26 -3.74 3.90
C GLY A 110 -12.23 -4.99 4.78
N ILE A 111 -11.04 -5.58 4.94
CA ILE A 111 -10.83 -6.85 5.63
C ILE A 111 -9.80 -6.69 6.74
N PHE A 112 -10.11 -7.23 7.91
CA PHE A 112 -9.14 -7.50 8.96
C PHE A 112 -9.04 -9.01 9.18
N LEU A 113 -7.85 -9.56 8.96
CA LEU A 113 -7.52 -10.97 9.13
C LEU A 113 -6.50 -11.10 10.25
N THR A 114 -6.82 -11.92 11.24
CA THR A 114 -5.91 -12.26 12.34
C THR A 114 -5.96 -13.75 12.61
N GLY A 115 -5.08 -14.23 13.48
CA GLY A 115 -5.14 -15.61 13.93
C GLY A 115 -3.99 -16.01 14.83
N ASN A 116 -4.09 -17.23 15.35
CA ASN A 116 -3.06 -17.86 16.17
C ASN A 116 -2.47 -19.08 15.45
N GLY A 117 -1.23 -19.42 15.79
CA GLY A 117 -0.48 -20.51 15.15
C GLY A 117 0.26 -20.06 13.90
N ASP A 118 1.00 -20.99 13.31
CA ASP A 118 1.81 -20.75 12.12
C ASP A 118 1.11 -21.28 10.87
N TYR A 119 0.72 -20.36 9.99
CA TYR A 119 0.14 -20.73 8.70
C TYR A 119 1.19 -21.41 7.81
N ASP A 120 0.85 -22.56 7.24
CA ASP A 120 1.62 -23.21 6.17
C ASP A 120 1.15 -22.72 4.79
N PRO A 121 1.92 -21.87 4.08
CA PRO A 121 1.51 -21.34 2.79
C PRO A 121 1.44 -22.39 1.68
N SER A 122 2.12 -23.53 1.83
CA SER A 122 2.05 -24.63 0.86
C SER A 122 0.66 -25.26 0.79
N SER A 123 -0.13 -25.11 1.87
CA SER A 123 -1.49 -25.60 1.95
C SER A 123 -2.50 -24.83 1.09
N LYS A 124 -2.18 -23.58 0.69
CA LYS A 124 -3.04 -22.68 -0.11
C LYS A 124 -4.46 -22.50 0.46
N ARG A 125 -4.62 -22.66 1.77
CA ARG A 125 -5.90 -22.53 2.49
C ARG A 125 -6.33 -21.09 2.69
N LEU A 126 -5.44 -20.14 2.45
CA LEU A 126 -5.72 -18.71 2.46
C LEU A 126 -5.54 -18.16 1.03
N ASP A 127 -6.65 -17.94 0.33
CA ASP A 127 -6.70 -17.57 -1.08
C ASP A 127 -7.63 -16.37 -1.32
N LEU A 128 -7.03 -15.20 -1.53
CA LEU A 128 -7.75 -13.94 -1.75
C LEU A 128 -7.65 -13.45 -3.21
N LYS A 129 -7.11 -14.25 -4.12
CA LYS A 129 -6.70 -13.79 -5.46
C LYS A 129 -7.84 -13.25 -6.32
N GLY A 130 -9.07 -13.76 -6.12
CA GLY A 130 -10.23 -13.40 -6.94
C GLY A 130 -11.02 -12.21 -6.39
N MET A 131 -10.57 -11.57 -5.31
CA MET A 131 -11.23 -10.36 -4.82
C MET A 131 -10.77 -9.14 -5.62
N LYS A 132 -11.66 -8.17 -5.84
CA LYS A 132 -11.33 -6.80 -6.20
C LYS A 132 -11.53 -5.90 -5.00
N ILE A 133 -10.49 -5.19 -4.58
CA ILE A 133 -10.52 -4.42 -3.33
C ILE A 133 -9.89 -3.04 -3.52
N TYR A 134 -10.66 -1.96 -3.36
CA TYR A 134 -10.20 -0.59 -3.57
C TYR A 134 -11.12 0.45 -2.92
N GLY A 135 -10.62 1.69 -2.76
CA GLY A 135 -11.40 2.79 -2.18
C GLY A 135 -11.77 2.61 -0.70
N ASN A 136 -11.18 1.64 -0.01
CA ASN A 136 -11.42 1.38 1.41
C ASN A 136 -10.52 2.25 2.28
N PHE A 137 -10.95 2.53 3.52
CA PHE A 137 -10.23 3.38 4.46
C PHE A 137 -10.15 2.76 5.86
N ALA A 138 -8.98 2.84 6.48
CA ALA A 138 -8.77 2.47 7.87
C ALA A 138 -8.12 3.66 8.58
N GLU A 139 -8.62 4.05 9.76
CA GLU A 139 -8.07 5.20 10.49
C GLU A 139 -6.63 4.97 10.95
N ILE A 140 -6.22 3.71 11.19
CA ILE A 140 -4.85 3.38 11.61
C ILE A 140 -4.00 2.81 10.47
N ALA A 141 -4.33 1.63 9.95
CA ALA A 141 -3.54 0.98 8.91
C ALA A 141 -4.29 -0.13 8.16
N GLY A 142 -3.75 -0.50 6.99
CA GLY A 142 -4.33 -1.54 6.14
C GLY A 142 -5.61 -1.07 5.49
N GLN A 143 -5.51 -0.02 4.66
CA GLN A 143 -6.69 0.71 4.16
C GLN A 143 -7.71 -0.21 3.50
N SER A 144 -7.24 -1.22 2.78
CA SER A 144 -8.07 -2.30 2.23
C SER A 144 -8.00 -3.58 3.05
N LEU A 145 -6.80 -4.10 3.27
CA LEU A 145 -6.56 -5.36 3.96
C LEU A 145 -5.50 -5.12 5.05
N TYR A 146 -5.81 -5.58 6.26
CA TYR A 146 -4.84 -5.71 7.34
C TYR A 146 -4.74 -7.17 7.77
N VAL A 147 -3.51 -7.68 7.88
CA VAL A 147 -3.23 -9.07 8.21
C VAL A 147 -2.28 -9.12 9.39
N ALA A 148 -2.67 -9.80 10.46
CA ALA A 148 -1.85 -10.07 11.63
C ALA A 148 -1.65 -11.58 11.78
N MET A 149 -0.49 -12.07 11.35
CA MET A 149 -0.05 -13.46 11.54
C MET A 149 1.49 -13.55 11.50
N THR A 150 2.05 -14.68 11.91
CA THR A 150 3.52 -14.88 11.97
C THR A 150 4.15 -15.10 10.59
N LYS A 151 3.43 -15.71 9.64
CA LYS A 151 3.94 -16.18 8.34
C LYS A 151 3.58 -15.28 7.15
N ILE A 152 3.48 -13.96 7.39
CA ILE A 152 3.09 -12.97 6.35
C ILE A 152 4.07 -12.96 5.18
N ALA A 153 5.38 -12.96 5.44
CA ALA A 153 6.38 -12.88 4.39
C ALA A 153 6.33 -14.11 3.47
N GLU A 154 6.22 -15.30 4.06
CA GLU A 154 6.15 -16.56 3.32
C GLU A 154 4.84 -16.67 2.53
N TRP A 155 3.71 -16.24 3.10
CA TRP A 155 2.45 -16.19 2.36
C TRP A 155 2.49 -15.22 1.17
N CYS A 156 3.04 -14.02 1.36
CA CYS A 156 3.20 -13.04 0.29
C CYS A 156 4.18 -13.48 -0.81
N GLN A 157 5.06 -14.43 -0.53
CA GLN A 157 5.99 -15.01 -1.51
C GLN A 157 5.40 -16.23 -2.24
N THR A 158 4.22 -16.71 -1.83
CA THR A 158 3.60 -17.91 -2.40
C THR A 158 2.95 -17.60 -3.75
N GLY A 159 3.06 -18.55 -4.70
CA GLY A 159 2.54 -18.40 -6.05
C GLY A 159 3.40 -17.49 -6.92
N ILE A 160 2.80 -16.90 -7.96
CA ILE A 160 3.49 -15.94 -8.83
C ILE A 160 3.21 -14.52 -8.31
N LEU A 161 4.25 -13.84 -7.82
CA LEU A 161 4.17 -12.45 -7.31
C LEU A 161 3.17 -12.25 -6.16
N GLY A 162 2.93 -13.27 -5.33
CA GLY A 162 2.04 -13.18 -4.16
C GLY A 162 0.55 -13.21 -4.51
N GLU A 163 0.18 -13.88 -5.59
CA GLU A 163 -1.20 -13.93 -6.12
C GLU A 163 -2.27 -14.26 -5.06
N TYR A 164 -1.97 -15.12 -4.09
CA TYR A 164 -2.92 -15.54 -3.06
C TYR A 164 -3.20 -14.46 -2.00
N ALA A 165 -2.28 -13.52 -1.80
CA ALA A 165 -2.41 -12.44 -0.82
C ALA A 165 -2.96 -11.15 -1.45
N LYS A 166 -2.77 -10.97 -2.76
CA LYS A 166 -3.19 -9.77 -3.49
C LYS A 166 -4.60 -9.93 -4.03
N GLY A 167 -5.50 -9.02 -3.63
CA GLY A 167 -6.69 -8.74 -4.43
C GLY A 167 -6.29 -8.02 -5.74
N ASN A 168 -7.17 -8.05 -6.73
CA ASN A 168 -6.96 -7.53 -8.08
C ASN A 168 -5.83 -8.22 -8.87
N TYR A 169 -5.55 -9.50 -8.60
CA TYR A 169 -4.55 -10.24 -9.37
C TYR A 169 -5.07 -10.54 -10.79
N SER A 170 -4.39 -10.04 -11.83
CA SER A 170 -4.62 -10.42 -13.22
C SER A 170 -3.32 -10.88 -13.88
N ASP A 171 -3.32 -12.09 -14.42
CA ASP A 171 -2.21 -12.75 -15.14
C ASP A 171 -1.88 -12.09 -16.49
N ARG A 172 -2.80 -11.30 -17.02
CA ARG A 172 -2.62 -10.47 -18.20
C ARG A 172 -1.71 -9.30 -17.86
N SER A 173 -0.38 -9.54 -17.93
CA SER A 173 0.68 -8.52 -17.88
C SER A 173 0.23 -7.29 -17.10
N SER A 174 0.28 -7.37 -15.76
CA SER A 174 -0.10 -6.26 -14.91
C SER A 174 0.56 -4.99 -15.44
N ASN A 175 -0.20 -4.18 -16.17
CA ASN A 175 0.14 -2.78 -16.26
C ASN A 175 0.20 -2.34 -14.80
N PHE A 176 1.29 -1.68 -14.44
CA PHE A 176 1.53 -1.10 -13.13
C PHE A 176 0.56 0.06 -12.85
N GLU A 177 -0.72 -0.11 -13.15
CA GLU A 177 -1.81 0.83 -12.95
C GLU A 177 -2.27 0.75 -11.49
N ASP A 178 -1.44 1.25 -10.59
CA ASP A 178 -1.81 1.73 -9.26
C ASP A 178 -0.97 2.97 -8.88
N ILE A 179 -0.66 3.77 -9.90
CA ILE A 179 -0.24 5.16 -9.81
C ILE A 179 -1.08 5.87 -10.87
N GLU A 180 -1.72 6.99 -10.54
CA GLU A 180 -2.22 7.91 -11.57
C GLU A 180 -1.01 8.34 -12.41
N GLU A 181 -0.78 7.65 -13.54
CA GLU A 181 0.27 7.98 -14.49
C GLU A 181 -0.11 9.28 -15.18
N ASP A 182 0.62 10.37 -14.89
CA ASP A 182 0.65 11.58 -15.71
C ASP A 182 1.49 11.42 -17.00
N GLY A 183 1.59 10.18 -17.51
CA GLY A 183 1.97 9.91 -18.90
C GLY A 183 3.41 10.23 -19.27
N SER A 184 4.37 9.98 -18.38
CA SER A 184 5.79 9.92 -18.75
C SER A 184 6.29 8.48 -18.72
N SER A 185 6.29 7.84 -19.89
CA SER A 185 6.89 6.52 -20.13
C SER A 185 8.42 6.56 -20.28
N GLU A 186 9.06 7.68 -19.94
CA GLU A 186 10.52 7.78 -19.99
C GLU A 186 11.14 7.17 -18.74
N PRO A 187 12.03 6.16 -18.88
CA PRO A 187 12.74 5.59 -17.75
C PRO A 187 13.52 6.66 -16.99
N ILE A 188 13.53 6.58 -15.66
CA ILE A 188 14.45 7.35 -14.83
C ILE A 188 15.88 6.98 -15.27
N LEU A 189 16.58 7.95 -15.86
CA LEU A 189 17.96 7.75 -16.29
C LEU A 189 18.87 7.92 -15.08
N VAL A 190 19.41 6.80 -14.59
CA VAL A 190 20.47 6.79 -13.57
C VAL A 190 21.81 6.64 -14.29
N GLN A 191 22.62 7.69 -14.26
CA GLN A 191 23.98 7.66 -14.80
C GLN A 191 24.97 7.79 -13.64
N GLY A 192 25.85 6.81 -13.50
CA GLY A 192 26.94 6.86 -12.53
C GLY A 192 27.68 5.52 -12.41
N ASP A 193 28.97 5.60 -12.04
CA ASP A 193 29.72 4.46 -11.54
C ASP A 193 29.39 4.29 -10.03
N PRO A 194 29.02 3.09 -9.53
CA PRO A 194 28.78 2.82 -8.12
C PRO A 194 29.89 3.28 -7.15
N GLN A 195 31.12 3.45 -7.63
CA GLN A 195 32.26 3.96 -6.85
C GLN A 195 32.38 5.48 -6.84
N SER A 196 31.45 6.18 -7.49
CA SER A 196 31.47 7.62 -7.71
C SER A 196 30.10 8.26 -7.47
N GLN A 197 30.04 9.59 -7.58
CA GLN A 197 28.81 10.36 -7.50
C GLN A 197 27.81 9.90 -8.57
N GLN A 198 26.58 9.59 -8.16
CA GLN A 198 25.52 9.17 -9.08
C GLN A 198 24.58 10.33 -9.38
N THR A 199 24.17 10.48 -10.63
CA THR A 199 23.15 11.47 -11.01
C THR A 199 21.88 10.76 -11.43
N ALA A 200 20.78 11.08 -10.77
CA ALA A 200 19.44 10.65 -11.13
C ALA A 200 18.66 11.86 -11.66
N SER A 201 18.14 11.75 -12.88
CA SER A 201 17.35 12.81 -13.51
C SER A 201 15.97 12.28 -13.91
N PHE A 202 14.94 13.10 -13.76
CA PHE A 202 13.58 12.81 -14.21
C PHE A 202 13.00 14.02 -14.93
N GLY A 203 12.29 13.78 -16.04
CA GLY A 203 11.67 14.83 -16.84
C GLY A 203 10.19 14.98 -16.50
N VAL A 204 9.71 16.23 -16.36
CA VAL A 204 8.31 16.57 -16.14
C VAL A 204 7.82 17.47 -17.28
N LYS A 205 6.67 17.12 -17.87
CA LYS A 205 6.13 17.82 -19.05
C LYS A 205 5.43 19.13 -18.69
N ASP A 206 4.82 19.22 -17.51
CA ASP A 206 4.16 20.42 -17.02
C ASP A 206 4.56 20.68 -15.57
N VAL A 207 5.19 21.82 -15.33
CA VAL A 207 5.59 22.28 -14.00
C VAL A 207 4.95 23.62 -13.65
N SER A 208 3.88 24.01 -14.33
CA SER A 208 3.15 25.26 -14.04
C SER A 208 2.66 25.36 -12.59
N TRP A 209 2.48 24.21 -11.93
CA TRP A 209 2.14 24.08 -10.52
C TRP A 209 3.32 24.33 -9.56
N MET A 210 4.57 24.34 -10.06
CA MET A 210 5.78 24.44 -9.25
C MET A 210 6.32 25.88 -9.27
N ASP A 211 6.35 26.54 -8.11
CA ASP A 211 6.88 27.89 -7.92
C ASP A 211 8.40 27.86 -7.72
N TYR A 212 9.12 27.33 -8.71
CA TYR A 212 10.57 27.12 -8.64
C TYR A 212 11.38 28.43 -8.62
N ASN A 213 10.77 29.56 -9.00
CA ASN A 213 11.44 30.87 -8.95
C ASN A 213 11.55 31.42 -7.52
N ASN A 214 10.62 31.05 -6.63
CA ASN A 214 10.56 31.58 -5.28
C ASN A 214 10.71 30.51 -4.19
N LYS A 215 10.61 29.22 -4.54
CA LYS A 215 10.67 28.12 -3.58
C LYS A 215 11.76 27.12 -3.93
N HIS A 216 12.43 26.63 -2.89
CA HIS A 216 13.35 25.51 -2.98
C HIS A 216 12.57 24.20 -2.81
N TYR A 217 12.89 23.24 -3.67
CA TYR A 217 12.29 21.92 -3.66
C TYR A 217 13.35 20.88 -3.27
N GLY A 218 12.91 19.85 -2.55
CA GLY A 218 13.75 18.71 -2.18
C GLY A 218 13.00 17.40 -2.37
N ILE A 219 13.74 16.31 -2.51
CA ILE A 219 13.23 14.96 -2.73
C ILE A 219 13.54 14.06 -1.53
N PHE A 220 12.59 13.19 -1.21
CA PHE A 220 12.79 12.04 -0.34
C PHE A 220 12.61 10.75 -1.14
N ILE A 221 13.35 9.72 -0.75
CA ILE A 221 13.33 8.40 -1.37
C ILE A 221 12.87 7.38 -0.33
N SER A 222 11.98 6.47 -0.73
CA SER A 222 11.50 5.36 0.08
C SER A 222 11.52 4.07 -0.73
N ASN A 223 12.05 3.00 -0.13
CA ASN A 223 11.99 1.65 -0.69
C ASN A 223 10.73 0.88 -0.24
N ASP A 224 10.08 1.31 0.83
CA ASP A 224 8.97 0.60 1.49
C ASP A 224 7.65 1.41 1.52
N ARG A 225 7.65 2.63 0.97
CA ARG A 225 6.56 3.62 0.98
C ARG A 225 6.11 4.06 2.38
N ARG A 226 6.87 3.72 3.42
CA ARG A 226 6.56 4.08 4.82
C ARG A 226 7.58 5.06 5.36
N ILE A 227 8.86 4.81 5.10
CA ILE A 227 9.96 5.64 5.58
C ILE A 227 10.55 6.38 4.38
N PHE A 228 10.43 7.70 4.40
CA PHE A 228 10.97 8.59 3.40
C PHE A 228 12.24 9.23 3.92
N THR A 229 13.34 9.09 3.18
CA THR A 229 14.67 9.54 3.61
C THR A 229 15.33 10.42 2.55
N GLY A 230 16.08 11.42 2.99
CA GLY A 230 16.80 12.35 2.11
C GLY A 230 18.31 12.26 2.32
N VAL A 231 18.96 13.39 2.60
CA VAL A 231 20.42 13.50 2.77
C VAL A 231 20.94 12.50 3.80
N GLY A 232 21.87 11.65 3.38
CA GLY A 232 22.50 10.64 4.25
C GLY A 232 21.54 9.56 4.78
N GLY A 233 20.35 9.40 4.20
CA GLY A 233 19.37 8.41 4.64
C GLY A 233 18.56 8.82 5.87
N LYS A 234 18.53 10.12 6.23
CA LYS A 234 17.75 10.62 7.36
C LYS A 234 16.35 11.04 6.96
N GLN A 235 15.40 10.91 7.89
CA GLN A 235 14.07 11.51 7.77
C GLN A 235 14.17 13.04 7.95
N ASP A 236 13.24 13.78 7.36
CA ASP A 236 13.13 15.26 7.42
C ASP A 236 14.29 16.10 6.83
N GLU A 237 15.38 15.48 6.37
CA GLU A 237 16.47 16.16 5.66
C GLU A 237 16.37 15.94 4.14
N ALA A 238 15.41 16.59 3.46
CA ALA A 238 15.20 16.40 2.01
C ALA A 238 16.47 16.69 1.17
N TYR A 239 16.71 15.89 0.12
CA TYR A 239 17.81 16.15 -0.81
C TYR A 239 17.41 17.28 -1.78
N PRO A 240 18.17 18.39 -1.89
CA PRO A 240 17.78 19.52 -2.73
C PRO A 240 17.74 19.13 -4.22
N LEU A 241 16.72 19.58 -4.94
CA LEU A 241 16.56 19.37 -6.38
C LEU A 241 17.21 20.51 -7.17
N GLU A 242 17.94 20.16 -8.25
CA GLU A 242 18.38 21.10 -9.27
C GLU A 242 17.37 21.10 -10.43
N ILE A 243 16.85 22.27 -10.77
CA ILE A 243 15.75 22.41 -11.75
C ILE A 243 16.34 22.99 -13.04
N ILE A 244 16.31 22.22 -14.13
CA ILE A 244 16.76 22.66 -15.45
C ILE A 244 15.54 22.78 -16.36
N ILE A 245 15.42 23.92 -17.02
CA ILE A 245 14.31 24.22 -17.93
C ILE A 245 14.82 24.01 -19.36
N ASP A 246 14.24 23.04 -20.08
CA ASP A 246 14.51 22.85 -21.51
C ASP A 246 13.38 23.53 -22.31
N GLU A 247 13.68 24.69 -22.88
CA GLU A 247 12.78 25.37 -23.81
C GLU A 247 13.20 24.98 -25.22
N ASP A 248 12.30 24.27 -25.94
CA ASP A 248 12.51 23.93 -27.34
C ASP A 248 12.81 25.21 -28.14
N ASN A 249 14.09 25.35 -28.50
CA ASN A 249 14.79 26.49 -29.11
C ASN A 249 15.08 27.70 -28.19
N VAL A 250 16.05 27.57 -27.29
CA VAL A 250 17.35 28.29 -27.29
C VAL A 250 18.15 27.78 -26.08
N VAL A 251 19.35 27.24 -26.30
CA VAL A 251 20.30 26.94 -25.21
C VAL A 251 20.74 28.27 -24.58
N GLN A 252 20.19 28.63 -23.42
CA GLN A 252 20.81 29.58 -22.51
C GLN A 252 21.36 28.82 -21.30
N GLN A 253 22.67 28.59 -21.28
CA GLN A 253 23.38 28.38 -20.03
C GLN A 253 23.47 29.73 -19.31
N GLN A 254 22.67 29.92 -18.26
CA GLN A 254 22.86 31.07 -17.36
C GLN A 254 23.78 30.70 -16.21
N GLN A 255 25.01 31.22 -16.29
CA GLN A 255 25.89 31.38 -15.14
C GLN A 255 25.48 32.68 -14.43
N TYR A 256 25.21 32.61 -13.13
CA TYR A 256 24.71 33.73 -12.33
C TYR A 256 25.63 34.97 -12.39
N GLN A 257 25.10 36.10 -12.90
CA GLN A 257 25.46 37.45 -12.46
C GLN A 257 24.21 38.33 -12.38
N PHE A 258 24.19 39.22 -11.39
CA PHE A 258 23.05 40.01 -10.91
C PHE A 258 22.42 40.98 -11.92
N ALA A 259 21.11 41.24 -11.70
CA ALA A 259 20.29 42.43 -12.04
C ALA A 259 19.21 42.29 -13.15
N ALA A 260 17.95 42.39 -12.67
CA ALA A 260 16.71 42.92 -13.26
C ALA A 260 16.47 42.88 -14.79
N SER A 261 15.34 42.29 -15.22
CA SER A 261 14.11 43.00 -15.67
C SER A 261 13.09 42.07 -16.37
N VAL A 262 11.83 42.53 -16.40
CA VAL A 262 10.57 41.85 -16.80
C VAL A 262 10.44 41.70 -18.33
N ILE A 263 9.89 40.57 -18.83
CA ILE A 263 9.06 40.50 -20.06
C ILE A 263 7.91 39.49 -19.88
N VAL A 264 6.71 39.88 -20.33
CA VAL A 264 5.46 39.10 -20.42
C VAL A 264 5.35 38.46 -21.82
N GLY A 265 4.92 37.21 -21.93
CA GLY A 265 4.41 36.67 -23.21
C GLY A 265 4.38 35.15 -23.39
N GLU A 266 3.16 34.62 -23.43
CA GLU A 266 2.63 33.42 -24.12
C GLU A 266 3.10 31.98 -23.82
N SER A 267 2.13 31.07 -23.93
CA SER A 267 2.17 29.65 -23.60
C SER A 267 3.07 28.87 -24.55
N ILE A 268 4.14 28.28 -24.02
CA ILE A 268 5.03 27.33 -24.70
C ILE A 268 4.97 26.01 -23.90
N LYS A 269 4.78 24.87 -24.58
CA LYS A 269 4.96 23.55 -23.97
C LYS A 269 6.46 23.33 -23.72
N SER A 270 6.96 23.80 -22.59
CA SER A 270 8.33 23.58 -22.13
C SER A 270 8.46 22.20 -21.48
N ARG A 271 9.40 21.36 -21.92
CA ARG A 271 9.73 20.12 -21.22
C ARG A 271 10.81 20.44 -20.20
N LYS A 272 10.56 20.25 -18.90
CA LYS A 272 11.57 20.60 -17.88
C LYS A 272 12.21 19.36 -17.29
N LEU A 273 13.52 19.37 -17.15
CA LEU A 273 14.31 18.25 -16.68
C LEU A 273 14.79 18.55 -15.25
N LEU A 274 14.30 17.77 -14.28
CA LEU A 274 14.76 17.84 -12.90
C LEU A 274 15.99 16.94 -12.77
N LYS A 275 17.12 17.53 -12.38
CA LYS A 275 18.34 16.78 -12.08
C LYS A 275 18.56 16.77 -10.58
N SER A 276 18.92 15.61 -10.05
CA SER A 276 19.43 15.51 -8.70
C SER A 276 20.70 14.69 -8.73
N THR A 277 21.79 15.25 -8.21
CA THR A 277 23.04 14.52 -8.10
C THR A 277 23.12 13.94 -6.70
N ILE A 278 22.96 12.63 -6.54
CA ILE A 278 23.03 11.94 -5.25
C ILE A 278 24.48 11.53 -4.98
N ILE A 279 25.07 12.07 -3.90
CA ILE A 279 26.40 11.67 -3.45
C ILE A 279 26.27 10.42 -2.57
N LEU A 280 26.53 9.25 -3.13
CA LEU A 280 26.81 8.05 -2.33
C LEU A 280 28.28 8.14 -1.87
N ASN A 281 28.49 8.54 -0.61
CA ASN A 281 29.85 8.64 -0.05
C ASN A 281 30.43 7.23 0.18
N PRO A 282 31.49 6.79 -0.53
CA PRO A 282 32.14 5.53 -0.25
C PRO A 282 33.20 5.78 0.82
N THR A 283 32.81 5.78 2.10
CA THR A 283 33.81 5.65 3.17
C THR A 283 33.30 4.81 4.34
N PHE A 284 32.85 3.59 4.06
CA PHE A 284 33.02 2.52 5.04
C PHE A 284 34.47 2.04 4.97
N LYS A 285 35.35 2.65 5.79
CA LYS A 285 36.62 2.01 6.13
C LYS A 285 36.28 0.70 6.84
N THR A 286 36.62 -0.40 6.19
CA THR A 286 36.67 -1.74 6.74
C THR A 286 37.40 -1.71 8.09
N LEU A 287 36.68 -1.97 9.20
CA LEU A 287 37.30 -2.40 10.44
C LEU A 287 37.96 -3.75 10.15
N LYS A 288 39.29 -3.73 9.95
CA LYS A 288 40.10 -4.94 9.85
C LYS A 288 39.90 -5.76 11.13
N ALA A 289 39.41 -6.99 10.97
CA ALA A 289 39.55 -8.02 11.97
C ALA A 289 41.03 -8.15 12.33
N LYS A 290 41.40 -7.84 13.58
CA LYS A 290 42.66 -8.30 14.16
C LYS A 290 42.39 -9.67 14.75
N GLN A 291 42.93 -10.69 14.11
CA GLN A 291 43.20 -11.97 14.73
C GLN A 291 44.16 -11.78 15.91
N LYS A 292 43.76 -12.30 17.07
CA LYS A 292 44.62 -13.10 17.97
C LYS A 292 43.72 -13.97 18.83
#